data_AF-A0A2V9KKE1-F1
#
_entry.id   AF-A0A2V9KKE1-F1
#
_cell.length_a   1.000
_cell.length_b   1.000
_cell.length_c   1.000
_cell.angle_alpha   90.00
_cell.angle_beta   90.00
_cell.angle_gamma   90.00
#
_symmetry.space_group_name_H-M   'P 1'
#
loop_
_entity.id
_entity.type
_entity.pdbx_description
1 polymer ?
#
loop_
_entity_poly.entity_id
_entity_poly.type
_entity_poly.pdbx_seq_one_letter_code
_entity_poly.pdbx_strand_id
1 'polypeptide(L)'
;MTAAAELHRNAMIVDGLEISRWGDETVYRHMHEGGLTAVNASVAVWEGAKETMQNIGRMYRDFRRYSQWIRPVTRIADFEAAKREARVGVFLGFQNTSPLEGDLDLVEVFHNLGVRVIQIAYNDLNFVGA
;
A
#
# COMPACT_ATOMS: atom_id res chain seq x y z
N MET A 1 -18.71 18.67 -17.86
CA MET A 1 -17.54 18.02 -17.24
C MET A 1 -16.34 18.92 -17.50
N THR A 2 -15.56 19.31 -16.49
CA THR A 2 -14.46 20.28 -16.66
C THR A 2 -13.22 19.62 -17.29
N ALA A 3 -12.35 20.41 -17.93
CA ALA A 3 -11.08 19.92 -18.47
C ALA A 3 -10.20 19.25 -17.39
N ALA A 4 -10.20 19.79 -16.17
CA ALA A 4 -9.51 19.21 -15.03
C ALA A 4 -10.06 17.81 -14.66
N ALA A 5 -11.38 17.64 -14.65
CA ALA A 5 -11.99 16.35 -14.36
C ALA A 5 -11.67 15.31 -15.44
N GLU A 6 -11.61 15.73 -16.71
CA GLU A 6 -11.20 14.85 -17.81
C GLU A 6 -9.74 14.43 -17.72
N LEU A 7 -8.83 15.36 -17.44
CA LEU A 7 -7.43 15.05 -17.18
C LEU A 7 -7.29 14.02 -16.05
N HIS A 8 -7.97 14.24 -14.92
CA HIS A 8 -7.93 13.33 -13.77
C HIS A 8 -8.40 11.92 -14.12
N ARG A 9 -9.52 11.79 -14.86
CA ARG A 9 -10.03 10.48 -15.29
C ARG A 9 -9.03 9.74 -16.18
N ASN A 10 -8.35 10.45 -17.07
CA ASN A 10 -7.44 9.85 -18.05
C ASN A 10 -6.04 9.57 -17.48
N ALA A 11 -5.61 10.29 -16.44
CA ALA A 11 -4.31 10.12 -15.82
C ALA A 11 -4.24 8.90 -14.88
N MET A 12 -3.03 8.38 -14.67
CA MET A 12 -2.75 7.49 -13.54
C MET A 12 -2.43 8.34 -12.32
N ILE A 13 -3.27 8.25 -11.30
CA ILE A 13 -3.10 8.95 -10.03
C ILE A 13 -2.60 7.94 -9.01
N VAL A 14 -1.34 8.07 -8.62
CA VAL A 14 -0.70 7.19 -7.65
C VAL A 14 -0.34 8.00 -6.42
N ASP A 15 -0.88 7.59 -5.27
CA ASP A 15 -0.47 8.12 -3.98
C ASP A 15 0.75 7.33 -3.45
N GLY A 16 1.83 8.06 -3.17
CA GLY A 16 3.11 7.49 -2.78
C GLY A 16 3.18 7.05 -1.32
N LEU A 17 2.26 7.51 -0.45
CA LEU A 17 2.25 7.13 0.96
C LEU A 17 0.89 7.46 1.59
N GLU A 18 0.19 6.43 2.06
CA GLU A 18 -1.04 6.57 2.83
C GLU A 18 -0.98 5.75 4.13
N ILE A 19 -1.58 6.27 5.20
CA ILE A 19 -1.67 5.62 6.51
C ILE A 19 -3.08 5.80 7.11
N SER A 20 -4.05 5.29 6.37
CA SER A 20 -5.44 5.26 6.80
C SER A 20 -5.75 4.10 7.74
N ARG A 21 -6.94 4.11 8.34
CA ARG A 21 -7.48 3.00 9.13
C ARG A 21 -7.87 1.83 8.21
N TRP A 22 -6.90 0.99 7.85
CA TRP A 22 -7.13 -0.19 7.00
C TRP A 22 -8.19 -1.14 7.60
N GLY A 23 -9.02 -1.72 6.73
CA GLY A 23 -10.20 -2.51 7.09
C GLY A 23 -11.50 -1.69 7.15
N ASP A 24 -11.41 -0.35 7.17
CA ASP A 24 -12.57 0.54 7.08
C ASP A 24 -13.05 0.68 5.63
N GLU A 25 -14.26 0.22 5.38
CA GLU A 25 -14.95 0.31 4.08
C GLU A 25 -15.00 1.74 3.53
N THR A 26 -15.19 2.73 4.40
CA THR A 26 -15.32 4.13 3.97
C THR A 26 -14.04 4.68 3.36
N VAL A 27 -12.88 4.24 3.85
CA VAL A 27 -11.56 4.57 3.29
C VAL A 27 -11.46 4.03 1.86
N TYR A 28 -11.76 2.74 1.66
CA TYR A 28 -11.70 2.11 0.34
C TYR A 28 -12.66 2.73 -0.67
N ARG A 29 -13.89 3.01 -0.24
CA ARG A 29 -14.90 3.67 -1.05
C ARG A 29 -14.45 5.08 -1.45
N HIS A 30 -13.93 5.89 -0.52
CA HIS A 30 -13.48 7.25 -0.84
C HIS A 30 -12.26 7.28 -1.76
N MET A 31 -11.30 6.35 -1.60
CA MET A 31 -10.18 6.24 -2.55
C MET A 31 -10.68 5.94 -3.97
N HIS A 32 -11.66 5.03 -4.08
CA HIS A 32 -12.27 4.67 -5.36
C HIS A 32 -13.07 5.84 -5.97
N GLU A 33 -13.93 6.49 -5.19
CA GLU A 33 -14.71 7.67 -5.61
C GLU A 33 -13.81 8.86 -5.98
N GLY A 34 -12.68 9.01 -5.27
CA GLY A 34 -11.65 10.01 -5.57
C GLY A 34 -10.87 9.72 -6.86
N GLY A 35 -11.04 8.55 -7.47
CA GLY A 35 -10.41 8.19 -8.74
C GLY A 35 -8.92 7.84 -8.63
N LEU A 36 -8.45 7.40 -7.45
CA LEU A 36 -7.08 6.90 -7.31
C LEU A 36 -6.89 5.67 -8.21
N THR A 37 -5.75 5.62 -8.89
CA THR A 37 -5.33 4.43 -9.63
C THR A 37 -4.60 3.47 -8.70
N ALA A 38 -3.73 3.98 -7.85
CA ALA A 38 -3.08 3.18 -6.83
C ALA A 38 -2.63 3.98 -5.61
N VAL A 39 -2.36 3.28 -4.51
CA VAL A 39 -1.87 3.84 -3.25
C VAL A 39 -0.84 2.93 -2.60
N ASN A 40 0.21 3.53 -2.03
CA ASN A 40 1.13 2.86 -1.12
C ASN A 40 0.50 2.77 0.28
N ALA A 41 -0.01 1.60 0.66
CA ALA A 41 -0.56 1.38 1.99
C ALA A 41 0.55 1.05 2.99
N SER A 42 0.77 1.96 3.94
CA SER A 42 1.69 1.72 5.06
C SER A 42 1.12 0.63 5.97
N VAL A 43 1.86 -0.47 6.13
CA VAL A 43 1.48 -1.59 7.02
C VAL A 43 2.41 -1.75 8.24
N ALA A 44 3.44 -0.91 8.33
CA ALA A 44 4.33 -0.81 9.48
C ALA A 44 4.94 0.60 9.59
N VAL A 45 5.07 1.09 10.83
CA VAL A 45 5.79 2.30 11.23
C VAL A 45 6.72 2.01 12.41
N TRP A 46 6.20 1.33 13.42
CA TRP A 46 6.94 0.99 14.65
C TRP A 46 6.90 -0.50 14.98
N GLU A 47 6.09 -1.25 14.24
CA GLU A 47 5.86 -2.67 14.39
C GLU A 47 7.14 -3.49 14.10
N GLY A 48 7.30 -4.59 14.84
CA GLY A 48 8.25 -5.65 14.51
C GLY A 48 7.70 -6.59 13.45
N ALA A 49 8.41 -7.70 13.20
CA ALA A 49 8.08 -8.62 12.11
C ALA A 49 6.69 -9.25 12.29
N LYS A 50 6.37 -9.69 13.50
CA LYS A 50 5.11 -10.39 13.82
C LYS A 50 3.89 -9.52 13.61
N GLU A 51 3.88 -8.32 14.19
CA GLU A 51 2.77 -7.37 14.09
C GLU A 51 2.59 -6.91 12.63
N THR A 52 3.70 -6.72 11.91
CA THR A 52 3.69 -6.40 10.47
C THR A 52 3.06 -7.51 9.65
N MET A 53 3.41 -8.78 9.90
CA MET A 53 2.76 -9.93 9.24
C MET A 53 1.25 -9.99 9.53
N GLN A 54 0.82 -9.62 10.74
CA GLN A 54 -0.60 -9.54 11.07
C GLN A 54 -1.32 -8.42 10.29
N ASN A 55 -0.68 -7.26 10.13
CA ASN A 55 -1.20 -6.15 9.33
C ASN A 55 -1.31 -6.53 7.85
N ILE A 56 -0.29 -7.19 7.29
CA ILE A 56 -0.34 -7.75 5.93
C ILE A 56 -1.49 -8.75 5.82
N GLY A 57 -1.64 -9.68 6.77
CA GLY A 57 -2.74 -10.65 6.78
C GLY A 57 -4.13 -10.00 6.83
N ARG A 58 -4.29 -8.87 7.55
CA ARG A 58 -5.51 -8.05 7.53
C ARG A 58 -5.75 -7.47 6.13
N MET A 59 -4.75 -6.86 5.52
CA MET A 59 -4.86 -6.30 4.17
C MET A 59 -5.25 -7.34 3.12
N TYR A 60 -4.71 -8.57 3.19
CA TYR A 60 -5.14 -9.65 2.29
C TYR A 60 -6.59 -10.08 2.52
N ARG A 61 -7.11 -10.01 3.76
CA ARG A 61 -8.56 -10.20 4.00
C ARG A 61 -9.36 -9.06 3.37
N ASP A 62 -8.87 -7.84 3.48
CA ASP A 62 -9.52 -6.66 2.92
C ASP A 62 -9.59 -6.74 1.38
N PHE A 63 -8.53 -7.20 0.71
CA PHE A 63 -8.56 -7.46 -0.75
C PHE A 63 -9.65 -8.43 -1.17
N ARG A 64 -9.97 -9.43 -0.35
CA ARG A 64 -11.06 -10.37 -0.63
C ARG A 64 -12.41 -9.75 -0.32
N ARG A 65 -12.53 -9.07 0.82
CA ARG A 65 -13.79 -8.50 1.32
C ARG A 65 -14.27 -7.31 0.50
N TYR A 66 -13.35 -6.46 0.05
CA TYR A 66 -13.62 -5.19 -0.64
C TYR A 66 -13.12 -5.23 -2.09
N SER A 67 -13.15 -6.41 -2.71
CA SER A 67 -12.62 -6.67 -4.05
C SER A 67 -13.28 -5.85 -5.17
N GLN A 68 -14.44 -5.23 -4.90
CA GLN A 68 -15.11 -4.28 -5.77
C GLN A 68 -14.42 -2.90 -5.82
N TRP A 69 -13.69 -2.52 -4.77
CA TRP A 69 -13.02 -1.21 -4.69
C TRP A 69 -11.51 -1.32 -4.79
N ILE A 70 -10.91 -2.36 -4.23
CA ILE A 70 -9.45 -2.48 -4.13
C ILE A 70 -8.92 -3.78 -4.73
N ARG A 71 -7.65 -3.75 -5.13
CA ARG A 71 -6.90 -4.93 -5.56
C ARG A 71 -5.44 -4.85 -5.12
N PRO A 72 -4.74 -5.99 -4.94
CA PRO A 72 -3.31 -5.97 -4.70
C PRO A 72 -2.53 -5.51 -5.96
N VAL A 73 -1.43 -4.83 -5.71
CA VAL A 73 -0.41 -4.41 -6.67
C VAL A 73 0.96 -4.92 -6.21
N THR A 74 1.56 -5.79 -7.01
CA THR A 74 2.87 -6.41 -6.72
C THR A 74 3.87 -6.26 -7.87
N ARG A 75 3.42 -5.70 -9.01
CA ARG A 75 4.22 -5.42 -10.21
C ARG A 75 3.58 -4.28 -11.00
N ILE A 76 4.35 -3.69 -11.90
CA ILE A 76 3.92 -2.54 -12.74
C ILE A 76 2.64 -2.84 -13.53
N ALA A 77 2.51 -4.05 -14.09
CA ALA A 77 1.31 -4.44 -14.85
C ALA A 77 0.01 -4.41 -14.04
N ASP A 78 0.09 -4.45 -12.70
CA ASP A 78 -1.09 -4.41 -11.85
C ASP A 78 -1.68 -2.99 -11.73
N PHE A 79 -0.89 -1.93 -11.96
CA PHE A 79 -1.39 -0.54 -11.99
C PHE A 79 -2.32 -0.32 -13.19
N GLU A 80 -1.90 -0.80 -14.37
CA GLU A 80 -2.74 -0.80 -15.57
C GLU A 80 -4.02 -1.61 -15.37
N ALA A 81 -3.89 -2.77 -14.72
CA ALA A 81 -5.05 -3.61 -14.40
C ALA A 81 -6.02 -2.91 -13.44
N ALA A 82 -5.52 -2.24 -12.39
CA ALA A 82 -6.32 -1.44 -11.47
C ALA A 82 -7.13 -0.38 -12.22
N LYS A 83 -6.48 0.39 -13.10
CA LYS A 83 -7.14 1.41 -13.93
C LYS A 83 -8.23 0.81 -14.82
N ARG A 84 -7.92 -0.27 -15.56
CA ARG A 84 -8.89 -0.92 -16.47
C ARG A 84 -10.09 -1.52 -15.73
N GLU A 85 -9.86 -2.06 -14.55
CA GLU A 85 -10.90 -2.72 -13.74
C GLU A 85 -11.72 -1.71 -12.92
N ALA A 86 -11.38 -0.41 -13.00
CA ALA A 86 -11.94 0.63 -12.14
C ALA A 86 -11.82 0.27 -10.65
N ARG A 87 -10.65 -0.22 -10.22
CA ARG A 87 -10.34 -0.51 -8.82
C ARG A 87 -9.09 0.25 -8.41
N VAL A 88 -8.99 0.59 -7.13
CA VAL A 88 -7.79 1.18 -6.56
C VAL A 88 -6.76 0.07 -6.34
N GLY A 89 -5.60 0.20 -6.97
CA GLY A 89 -4.45 -0.64 -6.70
C GLY A 89 -3.85 -0.33 -5.34
N VAL A 90 -3.53 -1.34 -4.54
CA VAL A 90 -2.89 -1.16 -3.24
C VAL A 90 -1.59 -1.96 -3.25
N PHE A 91 -0.47 -1.27 -3.10
CA PHE A 91 0.85 -1.89 -2.88
C PHE A 91 1.29 -1.60 -1.45
N LEU A 92 1.99 -2.55 -0.85
CA LEU A 92 2.31 -2.48 0.58
C LEU A 92 3.67 -1.83 0.79
N GLY A 93 3.75 -0.98 1.82
CA GLY A 93 4.99 -0.34 2.21
C GLY A 93 5.19 -0.28 3.72
N PHE A 94 6.45 -0.10 4.12
CA PHE A 94 6.83 0.23 5.49
C PHE A 94 7.35 1.66 5.56
N GLN A 95 7.02 2.36 6.63
CA GLN A 95 7.62 3.66 6.94
C GLN A 95 8.90 3.54 7.77
N ASN A 96 9.31 2.32 8.14
CA ASN A 96 10.51 2.04 8.91
C ASN A 96 11.06 0.64 8.57
N THR A 97 12.31 0.39 8.94
CA THR A 97 12.96 -0.93 8.80
C THR A 97 12.81 -1.80 10.04
N SER A 98 12.08 -1.36 11.07
CA SER A 98 11.78 -2.16 12.26
C SER A 98 11.23 -3.56 11.99
N PRO A 99 10.41 -3.82 10.94
CA PRO A 99 9.96 -5.17 10.66
C PRO A 99 11.07 -6.14 10.26
N LEU A 100 12.23 -5.63 9.81
CA LEU A 100 13.38 -6.44 9.43
C LEU A 100 14.19 -6.92 10.64
N GLU A 101 14.02 -6.31 11.82
CA GLU A 101 14.65 -6.75 13.08
C GLU A 101 16.18 -6.99 13.01
N GLY A 102 16.87 -6.35 12.06
CA GLY A 102 18.30 -6.54 11.80
C GLY A 102 18.67 -7.77 10.97
N ASP A 103 17.68 -8.51 10.46
CA ASP A 103 17.85 -9.69 9.60
C ASP A 103 17.53 -9.34 8.13
N LEU A 104 18.54 -9.45 7.26
CA LEU A 104 18.40 -9.15 5.83
C LEU A 104 17.56 -10.20 5.09
N ASP A 105 17.46 -11.43 5.59
CA ASP A 105 16.67 -12.48 4.95
C ASP A 105 15.17 -12.13 4.98
N LEU A 106 14.74 -11.30 5.94
CA LEU A 106 13.38 -10.80 6.02
C LEU A 106 13.00 -9.86 4.86
N VAL A 107 13.97 -9.25 4.17
CA VAL A 107 13.70 -8.44 2.97
C VAL A 107 13.03 -9.28 1.89
N GLU A 108 13.58 -10.46 1.60
CA GLU A 108 13.01 -11.39 0.61
C GLU A 108 11.65 -11.94 1.09
N VAL A 109 11.54 -12.28 2.37
CA VAL A 109 10.28 -12.75 2.96
C VAL A 109 9.18 -11.71 2.79
N PHE A 110 9.40 -10.46 3.19
CA PHE A 110 8.39 -9.40 3.05
C PHE A 110 8.12 -9.02 1.59
N HIS A 111 9.12 -9.08 0.72
CA HIS A 111 8.91 -8.94 -0.72
C HIS A 111 7.96 -10.03 -1.25
N ASN A 112 8.13 -11.29 -0.85
CA ASN A 112 7.24 -12.39 -1.23
C ASN A 112 5.83 -12.25 -0.63
N LEU A 113 5.70 -11.59 0.53
CA LEU A 113 4.41 -11.22 1.11
C LEU A 113 3.73 -10.03 0.42
N GLY A 114 4.40 -9.35 -0.51
CA GLY A 114 3.83 -8.27 -1.34
C GLY A 114 4.30 -6.86 -1.00
N VAL A 115 5.28 -6.70 -0.09
CA VAL A 115 5.87 -5.39 0.24
C VAL A 115 6.76 -4.92 -0.91
N ARG A 116 6.64 -3.66 -1.30
CA ARG A 116 7.37 -3.06 -2.44
C ARG A 116 8.12 -1.78 -2.10
N VAL A 117 7.83 -1.17 -0.97
CA VAL A 117 8.47 0.08 -0.52
C VAL A 117 8.86 -0.07 0.95
N ILE A 118 10.10 0.29 1.28
CA ILE A 118 10.56 0.38 2.67
C ILE A 118 11.28 1.71 2.82
N GLN A 119 10.78 2.56 3.71
CA GLN A 119 11.49 3.75 4.17
C GLN A 119 12.56 3.34 5.20
N ILE A 120 13.76 3.92 5.06
CA ILE A 120 14.97 3.48 5.79
C ILE A 120 14.85 3.73 7.30
N ALA A 121 14.34 4.90 7.70
CA ALA A 121 14.18 5.30 9.09
C ALA A 121 12.93 6.17 9.30
N TYR A 122 12.43 6.20 10.54
CA TYR A 122 11.25 6.98 10.90
C TYR A 122 11.49 7.75 12.20
N ASN A 123 11.72 9.07 12.08
CA ASN A 123 11.92 10.07 13.15
C ASN A 123 13.09 9.84 14.12
N ASP A 124 13.24 8.62 14.64
CA ASP A 124 14.29 8.21 15.56
C ASP A 124 15.37 7.41 14.83
N LEU A 125 16.55 7.40 15.44
CA LEU A 125 17.70 6.63 14.98
C LEU A 125 17.40 5.13 15.06
N ASN A 126 17.75 4.40 14.01
CA ASN A 126 17.63 2.94 13.96
C ASN A 126 18.94 2.31 13.46
N PHE A 127 18.95 0.99 13.28
CA PHE A 127 20.16 0.26 12.88
C PHE A 127 20.75 0.68 11.51
N VAL A 128 19.98 1.38 10.67
CA VAL A 128 20.31 1.64 9.27
C VAL A 128 20.24 3.12 8.88
N GLY A 129 19.84 4.01 9.79
CA GLY A 129 19.67 5.44 9.53
C GLY A 129 19.62 6.29 10.80
N ALA A 130 20.04 7.55 10.68
CA ALA A 130 20.11 8.57 11.71
C ALA A 130 19.46 9.87 11.21
#